data_AF-A0AAJ1B0M0-F1
#
_entry.id   AF-A0AAJ1B0M0-F1
#
_cell.length_a   1.000
_cell.length_b   1.000
_cell.length_c   1.000
_cell.angle_alpha   90.00
_cell.angle_beta   90.00
_cell.angle_gamma   90.00
#
_symmetry.space_group_name_H-M   'P 1'
#
loop_
_entity.id
_entity.type
_entity.pdbx_description
1 polymer ?
#
loop_
_entity_poly.entity_id
_entity_poly.type
_entity_poly.pdbx_seq_one_letter_code
_entity_poly.pdbx_strand_id
1 'polypeptide(L)'
;MTNKLTLAEQEELFAKDCKLINLKYEYNGYTRDEKWAIITELSVKELWEKYPLVIERYSPFVHLSIAQGEVIDDANRNEDKYAKRSSRTLDCYGYDDEMSSQFHKELAIMFDDPFERAEEERLELEREKLRQCEIRKARIALSMLQHFKGNAL
;
A
#
# COMPACT_ATOMS: atom_id res chain seq x y z
N MET A 1 -60.89 1.11 12.06
CA MET A 1 -59.98 1.74 13.04
C MET A 1 -58.58 1.21 12.77
N THR A 2 -57.75 1.95 12.04
CA THR A 2 -56.36 1.53 11.79
C THR A 2 -55.56 1.87 13.04
N ASN A 3 -55.27 0.87 13.88
CA ASN A 3 -54.28 1.00 14.94
C ASN A 3 -52.98 1.46 14.29
N LYS A 4 -52.65 2.73 14.44
CA LYS A 4 -51.35 3.26 14.05
C LYS A 4 -50.37 2.62 15.02
N LEU A 5 -49.62 1.61 14.57
CA LEU A 5 -48.44 1.14 15.30
C LEU A 5 -47.60 2.37 15.66
N THR A 6 -47.08 2.37 16.88
CA THR A 6 -46.23 3.47 17.34
C THR A 6 -44.96 3.52 16.48
N LEU A 7 -44.35 4.71 16.34
CA LEU A 7 -43.17 4.90 15.48
C LEU A 7 -42.06 3.88 15.78
N ALA A 8 -41.84 3.59 17.06
CA ALA A 8 -40.82 2.65 17.52
C ALA A 8 -41.08 1.20 17.05
N GLU A 9 -42.34 0.75 17.09
CA GLU A 9 -42.71 -0.60 16.64
C GLU A 9 -42.54 -0.72 15.11
N GLN A 10 -42.84 0.35 14.36
CA GLN A 10 -42.60 0.39 12.92
C GLN A 10 -41.10 0.37 12.59
N GLU A 11 -40.27 1.09 13.33
CA GLU A 11 -38.81 1.10 13.13
C GLU A 11 -38.19 -0.28 13.43
N GLU A 12 -38.64 -0.97 14.48
CA GLU A 12 -38.13 -2.31 14.81
C GLU A 12 -38.49 -3.35 13.74
N LEU A 13 -39.75 -3.33 13.26
CA LEU A 13 -40.19 -4.21 12.17
C LEU A 13 -39.49 -3.85 10.86
N PHE A 14 -39.31 -2.57 10.56
CA PHE A 14 -38.58 -2.12 9.38
C PHE A 14 -37.13 -2.60 9.39
N ALA A 15 -36.44 -2.56 10.53
CA ALA A 15 -35.07 -3.06 10.64
C ALA A 15 -34.94 -4.58 10.45
N LYS A 16 -36.02 -5.34 10.70
CA LYS A 16 -36.07 -6.79 10.46
C LYS A 16 -36.37 -7.13 9.00
N ASP A 17 -37.32 -6.43 8.40
CA ASP A 17 -37.85 -6.74 7.07
C ASP A 17 -37.12 -6.00 5.93
N CYS A 18 -36.43 -4.91 6.24
CA CYS A 18 -35.79 -4.03 5.27
C CYS A 18 -34.35 -3.71 5.68
N LYS A 19 -33.46 -3.59 4.69
CA LYS A 19 -32.10 -3.08 4.89
C LYS A 19 -31.98 -1.70 4.27
N LEU A 20 -31.62 -0.72 5.10
CA LEU A 20 -31.39 0.66 4.68
C LEU A 20 -29.91 0.86 4.36
N ILE A 21 -29.62 1.38 3.17
CA ILE A 21 -28.27 1.71 2.72
C ILE A 21 -28.19 3.21 2.44
N ASN A 22 -27.07 3.82 2.83
CA ASN A 22 -26.77 5.21 2.50
C ASN A 22 -25.89 5.26 1.25
N LEU A 23 -26.48 5.69 0.13
CA LEU A 23 -25.82 5.71 -1.19
C LEU A 23 -24.61 6.64 -1.25
N LYS A 24 -24.57 7.67 -0.40
CA LYS A 24 -23.43 8.59 -0.32
C LYS A 24 -22.18 7.93 0.24
N TYR A 25 -22.33 6.94 1.12
CA TYR A 25 -21.21 6.23 1.73
C TYR A 25 -20.75 5.04 0.88
N GLU A 26 -21.68 4.35 0.20
CA GLU A 26 -21.33 3.25 -0.71
C GLU A 26 -20.58 3.76 -1.96
N TYR A 27 -20.98 4.92 -2.48
CA TYR A 27 -20.42 5.45 -3.72
C TYR A 27 -19.84 6.84 -3.51
N ASN A 28 -18.51 6.91 -3.36
CA ASN A 28 -17.77 8.18 -3.35
C ASN A 28 -18.02 8.94 -4.66
N GLY A 29 -18.64 10.12 -4.57
CA GLY A 29 -18.99 10.96 -5.73
C GLY A 29 -20.44 10.86 -6.20
N TYR A 30 -21.31 10.18 -5.44
CA TYR A 30 -22.74 10.16 -5.75
C TYR A 30 -23.34 11.57 -5.67
N THR A 31 -23.72 12.11 -6.84
CA THR A 31 -24.20 13.50 -7.00
C THR A 31 -25.73 13.58 -7.14
N ARG A 32 -26.44 12.45 -7.07
CA ARG A 32 -27.90 12.43 -7.15
C ARG A 32 -28.54 12.78 -5.80
N ASP A 33 -29.77 13.29 -5.86
CA ASP A 33 -30.55 13.72 -4.69
C ASP A 33 -31.03 12.56 -3.80
N GLU A 34 -31.05 11.34 -4.34
CA GLU A 34 -31.50 10.11 -3.68
C GLU A 34 -30.43 9.60 -2.70
N LYS A 35 -30.52 10.00 -1.42
CA LYS A 35 -29.50 9.63 -0.42
C LYS A 35 -29.62 8.20 0.09
N TRP A 36 -30.82 7.62 0.01
CA TRP A 36 -31.15 6.37 0.67
C TRP A 36 -31.55 5.29 -0.34
N ALA A 37 -31.17 4.05 -0.06
CA ALA A 37 -31.69 2.88 -0.75
C ALA A 37 -32.31 1.92 0.26
N ILE A 38 -33.49 1.38 -0.06
CA ILE A 38 -34.21 0.43 0.76
C ILE A 38 -34.23 -0.90 0.01
N ILE A 39 -33.54 -1.89 0.58
CA ILE A 39 -33.55 -3.26 0.10
C ILE A 39 -34.67 -4.01 0.80
N THR A 40 -35.62 -4.52 0.03
CA THR A 40 -36.70 -5.36 0.54
C THR A 40 -37.29 -6.20 -0.59
N GLU A 41 -37.91 -7.32 -0.24
CA GLU A 41 -38.75 -8.13 -1.14
C GLU A 41 -40.12 -7.50 -1.38
N LEU A 42 -40.56 -6.60 -0.49
CA LEU A 42 -41.88 -5.98 -0.56
C LEU A 42 -41.93 -4.91 -1.64
N SER A 43 -43.09 -4.78 -2.28
CA SER A 43 -43.32 -3.72 -3.25
C SER A 43 -43.37 -2.34 -2.59
N VAL A 44 -43.13 -1.29 -3.38
CA VAL A 44 -43.20 0.11 -2.91
C VAL A 44 -44.56 0.42 -2.27
N LYS A 45 -45.66 -0.14 -2.77
CA LYS A 45 -47.00 0.08 -2.22
C LYS A 45 -47.14 -0.51 -0.81
N GLU A 46 -46.65 -1.73 -0.62
CA GLU A 46 -46.71 -2.43 0.68
C GLU A 46 -45.83 -1.75 1.74
N LEU A 47 -44.68 -1.19 1.33
CA LEU A 47 -43.83 -0.36 2.20
C LEU A 47 -44.60 0.85 2.75
N TRP A 48 -45.33 1.55 1.88
CA TRP A 48 -46.13 2.72 2.26
C TRP A 48 -47.34 2.36 3.14
N GLU A 49 -47.95 1.19 2.92
CA GLU A 49 -49.07 0.72 3.75
C GLU A 49 -48.61 0.27 5.14
N LYS A 50 -47.47 -0.43 5.25
CA LYS A 50 -46.95 -0.94 6.52
C LYS A 50 -46.22 0.11 7.34
N TYR A 51 -45.38 0.93 6.72
CA TYR A 51 -44.46 1.84 7.41
C TYR A 51 -44.52 3.28 6.88
N PRO A 52 -45.72 3.92 6.85
CA PRO A 52 -45.86 5.25 6.27
C PRO A 52 -44.96 6.30 6.93
N LEU A 53 -44.81 6.25 8.26
CA LEU A 53 -44.03 7.24 9.03
C LEU A 53 -42.53 7.12 8.80
N VAL A 54 -42.03 5.89 8.63
CA VAL A 54 -40.61 5.61 8.44
C VAL A 54 -40.18 5.99 7.03
N ILE A 55 -40.98 5.60 6.03
CA ILE A 55 -40.69 5.86 4.61
C ILE A 55 -40.73 7.34 4.28
N GLU A 56 -41.65 8.10 4.90
CA GLU A 56 -41.71 9.56 4.72
C GLU A 56 -40.40 10.25 5.10
N ARG A 57 -39.71 9.77 6.15
CA ARG A 57 -38.42 10.32 6.60
C ARG A 57 -37.27 10.03 5.63
N TYR A 58 -37.31 8.89 4.94
CA TYR A 58 -36.24 8.46 4.04
C TYR A 58 -36.49 8.83 2.57
N SER A 59 -37.61 9.49 2.26
CA SER A 59 -37.89 10.00 0.92
C SER A 59 -36.98 11.19 0.57
N PRO A 60 -36.37 11.22 -0.63
CA PRO A 60 -36.43 10.25 -1.72
C PRO A 60 -35.49 9.04 -1.51
N PHE A 61 -35.97 7.86 -1.86
CA PHE A 61 -35.22 6.60 -1.76
C PHE A 61 -35.26 5.78 -3.05
N VAL A 62 -34.24 4.95 -3.25
CA VAL A 62 -34.19 3.93 -4.30
C VAL A 62 -34.69 2.60 -3.73
N HIS A 63 -35.66 1.98 -4.38
CA HIS A 63 -36.11 0.63 -4.04
C HIS A 63 -35.23 -0.41 -4.75
N LEU A 64 -34.62 -1.30 -3.96
CA LEU A 64 -33.80 -2.40 -4.45
C LEU A 64 -34.37 -3.74 -3.99
N SER A 65 -34.24 -4.77 -4.81
CA SER A 65 -34.58 -6.14 -4.42
C SER A 65 -33.49 -6.75 -3.55
N ILE A 66 -33.82 -7.81 -2.81
CA ILE A 66 -32.84 -8.52 -1.98
C ILE A 66 -31.67 -9.04 -2.82
N ALA A 67 -31.93 -9.56 -4.03
CA ALA A 67 -30.89 -10.00 -4.95
C ALA A 67 -29.92 -8.86 -5.33
N GLN A 68 -30.42 -7.63 -5.50
CA GLN A 68 -29.55 -6.47 -5.75
C GLN A 68 -28.73 -6.10 -4.50
N GLY A 69 -29.32 -6.24 -3.32
CA GLY A 69 -28.62 -6.05 -2.05
C GLY A 69 -27.47 -7.04 -1.84
N GLU A 70 -27.66 -8.32 -2.20
CA GLU A 70 -26.61 -9.34 -2.11
C GLU A 70 -25.42 -9.02 -3.01
N VAL A 71 -25.66 -8.50 -4.22
CA VAL A 71 -24.59 -8.08 -5.13
C VAL A 71 -23.75 -6.95 -4.54
N ILE A 72 -24.38 -5.99 -3.85
CA ILE A 72 -23.67 -4.90 -3.15
C ILE A 72 -22.84 -5.48 -2.00
N ASP A 73 -23.42 -6.36 -1.20
CA ASP A 73 -22.71 -6.99 -0.08
C ASP A 73 -21.50 -7.82 -0.54
N ASP A 74 -21.62 -8.53 -1.66
CA ASP A 74 -20.53 -9.29 -2.24
C ASP A 74 -19.44 -8.38 -2.83
N ALA A 75 -19.81 -7.25 -3.43
CA ALA A 75 -18.85 -6.23 -3.86
C ALA A 75 -18.05 -5.70 -2.66
N ASN A 76 -18.74 -5.32 -1.58
CA ASN A 76 -18.12 -4.81 -0.35
C ASN A 76 -17.20 -5.84 0.30
N ARG A 77 -17.62 -7.11 0.35
CA ARG A 77 -16.77 -8.22 0.83
C ARG A 77 -15.53 -8.40 -0.04
N ASN A 78 -15.67 -8.25 -1.35
CA ASN A 78 -14.55 -8.39 -2.27
C ASN A 78 -13.56 -7.23 -2.12
N GLU A 79 -14.05 -6.01 -1.96
CA GLU A 79 -13.22 -4.83 -1.72
C GLU A 79 -12.46 -4.91 -0.39
N ASP A 80 -13.12 -5.35 0.69
CA ASP A 80 -12.46 -5.63 1.97
C ASP A 80 -11.38 -6.73 1.84
N LYS A 81 -11.65 -7.80 1.09
CA LYS A 81 -10.64 -8.82 0.77
C LYS A 81 -9.48 -8.23 -0.01
N TYR A 82 -9.75 -7.38 -1.00
CA TYR A 82 -8.72 -6.71 -1.80
C TYR A 82 -7.86 -5.78 -0.93
N ALA A 83 -8.48 -4.94 -0.10
CA ALA A 83 -7.79 -4.05 0.83
C ALA A 83 -6.90 -4.83 1.80
N LYS A 84 -7.38 -5.97 2.33
CA LYS A 84 -6.60 -6.87 3.20
C LYS A 84 -5.46 -7.56 2.46
N ARG A 85 -5.64 -7.95 1.19
CA ARG A 85 -4.55 -8.52 0.37
C ARG A 85 -3.51 -7.44 0.09
N SER A 86 -3.96 -6.26 -0.30
CA SER A 86 -3.08 -5.11 -0.56
C SER A 86 -2.26 -4.79 0.69
N SER A 87 -2.86 -4.65 1.87
CA SER A 87 -2.11 -4.31 3.08
C SER A 87 -1.15 -5.41 3.57
N ARG A 88 -1.42 -6.69 3.25
CA ARG A 88 -0.57 -7.83 3.65
C ARG A 88 0.55 -8.14 2.67
N THR A 89 0.35 -7.82 1.39
CA THR A 89 1.27 -8.19 0.29
C THR A 89 2.01 -7.00 -0.27
N LEU A 90 1.53 -5.77 -0.06
CA LEU A 90 2.26 -4.57 -0.46
C LEU A 90 3.49 -4.41 0.44
N ASP A 91 4.66 -4.60 -0.18
CA ASP A 91 5.96 -4.40 0.45
C ASP A 91 6.10 -2.97 0.99
N CYS A 92 6.76 -2.78 2.13
CA CYS A 92 6.79 -1.48 2.82
C CYS A 92 7.59 -0.41 2.06
N TYR A 93 8.39 -0.83 1.08
CA TYR A 93 9.15 0.05 0.20
C TYR A 93 8.54 0.16 -1.21
N GLY A 94 7.46 -0.58 -1.51
CA GLY A 94 6.86 -0.64 -2.83
C GLY A 94 7.74 -1.32 -3.88
N TYR A 95 7.16 -1.61 -5.04
CA TYR A 95 7.89 -2.09 -6.22
C TYR A 95 8.29 -0.94 -7.15
N ASP A 96 8.53 0.24 -6.57
CA ASP A 96 9.12 1.30 -7.36
C ASP A 96 10.63 1.03 -7.50
N ASP A 97 11.12 1.16 -8.73
CA ASP A 97 12.49 0.79 -9.13
C ASP A 97 13.55 1.69 -8.46
N GLU A 98 13.13 2.89 -8.03
CA GLU A 98 14.00 3.94 -7.50
C GLU A 98 14.27 3.76 -5.99
N MET A 99 13.29 3.25 -5.24
CA MET A 99 13.35 2.92 -3.82
C MET A 99 13.87 1.50 -3.60
N SER A 100 13.46 0.54 -4.42
CA SER A 100 13.95 -0.84 -4.30
C SER A 100 15.48 -0.90 -4.51
N SER A 101 16.01 -0.18 -5.51
CA SER A 101 17.46 -0.08 -5.76
C SER A 101 18.26 0.59 -4.62
N GLN A 102 17.65 1.45 -3.82
CA GLN A 102 18.31 2.08 -2.67
C GLN A 102 18.55 1.10 -1.52
N PHE A 103 17.64 0.13 -1.33
CA PHE A 103 17.72 -0.85 -0.24
C PHE A 103 18.29 -2.20 -0.69
N HIS A 104 18.25 -2.50 -1.99
CA HIS A 104 18.77 -3.73 -2.60
C HIS A 104 19.94 -3.42 -3.54
N LYS A 105 21.15 -3.30 -2.97
CA LYS A 105 22.37 -3.05 -3.73
C LYS A 105 22.67 -4.16 -4.74
N GLU A 106 22.14 -5.37 -4.52
CA GLU A 106 22.17 -6.50 -5.45
C GLU A 106 21.31 -6.31 -6.71
N LEU A 107 20.30 -5.44 -6.65
CA LEU A 107 19.45 -5.08 -7.80
C LEU A 107 19.98 -3.86 -8.55
N ALA A 108 20.85 -3.06 -7.90
CA ALA A 108 21.59 -2.02 -8.59
C ALA A 108 22.53 -2.67 -9.60
N ILE A 109 22.12 -2.71 -10.88
CA ILE A 109 22.99 -3.06 -11.99
C ILE A 109 24.01 -1.93 -12.12
N MET A 110 25.08 -2.00 -11.32
CA MET A 110 26.28 -1.23 -11.58
C MET A 110 26.84 -1.82 -12.87
N PHE A 111 26.67 -1.10 -13.98
CA PHE A 111 27.28 -1.46 -15.24
C PHE A 111 28.80 -1.35 -15.03
N ASP A 112 29.45 -2.49 -14.80
CA ASP A 112 30.90 -2.55 -14.68
C ASP A 112 31.53 -2.30 -16.06
N ASP A 113 31.90 -1.05 -16.32
CA ASP A 113 32.62 -0.68 -17.53
C ASP A 113 33.99 -1.37 -17.56
N PRO A 114 34.29 -2.22 -18.57
CA PRO A 114 35.59 -2.86 -18.72
C PRO A 114 36.76 -1.86 -18.77
N PHE A 115 36.53 -0.62 -19.22
CA PHE A 115 37.57 0.42 -19.24
C PHE A 115 37.91 0.95 -17.85
N GLU A 116 36.91 1.26 -17.01
CA GLU A 116 37.15 1.73 -15.64
C GLU A 116 37.90 0.67 -14.81
N ARG A 117 37.49 -0.60 -14.93
CA ARG A 117 38.17 -1.71 -14.26
C ARG A 117 39.64 -1.83 -14.68
N ALA A 118 39.93 -1.70 -15.98
CA ALA A 118 41.29 -1.76 -16.49
C ALA A 118 42.15 -0.57 -16.03
N GLU A 119 41.56 0.62 -15.84
CA GLU A 119 42.26 1.79 -15.31
C GLU A 119 42.59 1.63 -13.82
N GLU A 120 41.65 1.11 -13.02
CA GLU A 120 41.86 0.81 -11.60
C GLU A 120 42.99 -0.19 -11.38
N GLU A 121 43.02 -1.30 -12.15
CA GLU A 121 44.08 -2.30 -12.08
C GLU A 121 45.47 -1.70 -12.40
N ARG A 122 45.54 -0.77 -13.37
CA ARG A 122 46.78 -0.08 -13.71
C ARG A 122 47.25 0.84 -12.59
N LEU A 123 46.34 1.61 -12.00
CA LEU A 123 46.62 2.50 -10.88
C LEU A 123 47.08 1.71 -9.64
N GLU A 124 46.46 0.56 -9.38
CA GLU A 124 46.82 -0.30 -8.25
C GLU A 124 48.22 -0.91 -8.44
N LEU A 125 48.55 -1.35 -9.67
CA LEU A 125 49.89 -1.81 -10.01
C LEU A 125 50.94 -0.70 -9.85
N GLU A 126 50.62 0.53 -10.23
CA GLU A 126 51.51 1.68 -10.08
C GLU A 126 51.74 2.03 -8.61
N ARG A 127 50.69 2.01 -7.78
CA ARG A 127 50.79 2.19 -6.32
C ARG A 127 51.65 1.11 -5.68
N GLU A 128 51.46 -0.15 -6.04
CA GLU A 128 52.26 -1.25 -5.48
C GLU A 128 53.73 -1.15 -5.90
N LYS A 129 54.01 -0.76 -7.16
CA LYS A 129 55.37 -0.46 -7.62
C LYS A 129 56.02 0.67 -6.81
N LEU A 130 55.27 1.75 -6.57
CA LEU A 130 55.77 2.88 -5.78
C LEU A 130 56.09 2.44 -4.34
N ARG A 131 55.17 1.70 -3.71
CA ARG A 131 55.34 1.11 -2.38
C ARG A 131 56.58 0.22 -2.30
N GLN A 132 56.79 -0.66 -3.29
CA GLN A 132 58.00 -1.48 -3.37
C GLN A 132 59.27 -0.63 -3.51
N CYS A 133 59.20 0.46 -4.29
CA CYS A 133 60.31 1.39 -4.45
C CYS A 133 60.66 2.09 -3.13
N GLU A 134 59.65 2.53 -2.37
CA GLU A 134 59.83 3.14 -1.04
C GLU A 134 60.42 2.15 -0.02
N ILE A 135 59.91 0.91 0.01
CA ILE A 135 60.46 -0.15 0.86
C ILE A 135 61.93 -0.41 0.50
N ARG A 136 62.27 -0.44 -0.79
CA ARG A 136 63.65 -0.64 -1.24
C ARG A 136 64.55 0.52 -0.81
N LYS A 137 64.08 1.77 -0.96
CA LYS A 137 64.82 2.97 -0.49
C LYS A 137 65.06 2.91 1.01
N ALA A 138 64.02 2.59 1.81
CA ALA A 138 64.13 2.46 3.25
C ALA A 138 65.14 1.36 3.64
N ARG A 139 65.12 0.20 2.96
CA ARG A 139 66.07 -0.90 3.21
C ARG A 139 67.52 -0.50 2.94
N ILE A 140 67.77 0.24 1.86
CA ILE A 140 69.10 0.75 1.52
C ILE A 140 69.59 1.74 2.60
N ALA A 141 68.75 2.69 3.00
CA ALA A 141 69.10 3.66 4.05
C ALA A 141 69.41 2.96 5.39
N LEU A 142 68.59 1.98 5.78
CA LEU A 142 68.82 1.14 6.96
C LEU A 142 70.16 0.39 6.88
N SER A 143 70.50 -0.19 5.73
CA SER A 143 71.80 -0.86 5.56
C SER A 143 72.98 0.11 5.69
N MET A 144 72.89 1.32 5.14
CA MET A 144 73.96 2.32 5.26
C MET A 144 74.19 2.69 6.74
N LEU A 145 73.12 2.90 7.51
CA LEU A 145 73.20 3.20 8.94
C LEU A 145 73.81 2.07 9.78
N GLN A 146 73.61 0.80 9.38
CA GLN A 146 74.21 -0.36 10.05
C GLN A 146 75.73 -0.42 9.84
N HIS A 147 76.24 -0.08 8.66
CA HIS A 147 77.68 -0.07 8.38
C HIS A 147 78.41 1.03 9.18
N PHE A 148 77.77 2.17 9.42
CA PHE A 148 78.35 3.24 10.26
C PHE A 148 78.44 2.88 11.75
N LYS A 149 77.52 2.06 12.27
CA LYS A 149 77.59 1.58 13.67
C LYS A 149 78.66 0.50 13.91
N GLY A 150 79.14 -0.17 12.86
CA GLY A 150 80.20 -1.18 12.93
C GLY A 150 81.63 -0.63 12.89
N ASN A 151 81.84 0.62 12.45
CA ASN A 151 83.15 1.25 12.31
C ASN A 151 83.52 2.22 13.46
N ALA A 152 82.79 2.18 14.58
CA ALA A 152 83.03 3.01 15.76
C ALA A 152 83.50 2.19 16.99
N LEU A 153 84.33 1.17 16.74
CA LEU A 153 85.16 0.48 17.73
C LEU A 153 86.62 0.56 17.31
#